data_AF-A0A0X3Y7G8-F1
#
_entry.id   AF-A0A0X3Y7G8-F1
#
_cell.length_a   1.000
_cell.length_b   1.000
_cell.length_c   1.000
_cell.angle_alpha   90.00
_cell.angle_beta   90.00
_cell.angle_gamma   90.00
#
_symmetry.space_group_name_H-M   'P 1'
#
loop_
_entity.id
_entity.type
_entity.pdbx_description
1 polymer ?
#
loop_
_entity_poly.entity_id
_entity_poly.type
_entity_poly.pdbx_seq_one_letter_code
_entity_poly.pdbx_strand_id
1 'polypeptide(L)'
;MDNLPDKYRFSHEFCFFLHDQLLEALKSGEKASIFHHEIKMRAHEISAIEGLSGESLLNWLEENGHKDLVLILYYKQICAALISDMLHFIYEALQCSKKGKLTVAYALLRKPFKENLFYLEWLLGDPVNFLSRFDLGNIKELSINSALNEKEKIEIIAKALNKTSVGDWLSAEYIYALRFDKKFEHSLEPLFQKANHLVTTFRFLETEGQNFNFVFSDHDSWESQWNHLYTFLPILLFHAVEVFEALLAKFATRADGFDLTGIRTLIGFAFWSKDCELEFDHGALFTEIRGKLTSANLLCETCKTPIEFDDQQLLNLYEDYLISCNKCEWEFDLWSMHKEPSHI
;
A
#
# COMPACT_ATOMS: atom_id res chain seq x y z
N MET A 1 -7.77 23.29 -9.97
CA MET A 1 -6.61 24.17 -9.71
C MET A 1 -5.56 23.30 -9.05
N ASP A 2 -4.42 23.14 -9.71
CA ASP A 2 -3.25 22.45 -9.14
C ASP A 2 -2.47 23.48 -8.35
N ASN A 3 -2.35 23.26 -7.04
CA ASN A 3 -1.67 24.14 -6.11
C ASN A 3 -0.42 23.48 -5.53
N LEU A 4 -0.05 22.28 -6.01
CA LEU A 4 1.08 21.53 -5.49
C LEU A 4 2.41 22.19 -5.91
N PRO A 5 3.31 22.52 -4.96
CA PRO A 5 4.64 23.01 -5.29
C PRO A 5 5.46 21.97 -6.09
N ASP A 6 6.23 22.44 -7.08
CA ASP A 6 6.96 21.55 -8.00
C ASP A 6 7.93 20.59 -7.31
N LYS A 7 8.54 21.01 -6.20
CA LYS A 7 9.45 20.15 -5.42
C LYS A 7 8.78 18.91 -4.81
N TYR A 8 7.45 18.90 -4.67
CA TYR A 8 6.70 17.74 -4.18
C TYR A 8 6.06 16.93 -5.30
N ARG A 9 6.23 17.35 -6.56
CA ARG A 9 5.56 16.73 -7.71
C ARG A 9 6.01 15.27 -7.87
N PHE A 10 7.31 14.99 -7.77
CA PHE A 10 7.81 13.61 -7.86
C PHE A 10 7.21 12.71 -6.79
N SER A 11 7.27 13.12 -5.51
CA SER A 11 6.71 12.34 -4.40
C SER A 11 5.20 12.13 -4.51
N HIS A 12 4.48 13.12 -5.03
CA HIS A 12 3.06 13.02 -5.29
C HIS A 12 2.73 12.01 -6.39
N GLU A 13 3.44 12.09 -7.52
CA GLU A 13 3.26 11.13 -8.62
C GLU A 13 3.71 9.73 -8.19
N PHE A 14 4.75 9.59 -7.37
CA PHE A 14 5.14 8.31 -6.79
C PHE A 14 4.07 7.73 -5.86
N CYS A 15 3.37 8.56 -5.08
CA CYS A 15 2.21 8.09 -4.30
C CYS A 15 1.08 7.58 -5.21
N PHE A 16 0.78 8.29 -6.30
CA PHE A 16 -0.20 7.84 -7.28
C PHE A 16 0.22 6.54 -7.96
N PHE A 17 1.50 6.40 -8.29
CA PHE A 17 2.06 5.19 -8.85
C PHE A 17 1.88 3.97 -7.92
N LEU A 18 2.18 4.11 -6.63
CA LEU A 18 1.96 3.05 -5.63
C LEU A 18 0.47 2.73 -5.44
N HIS A 19 -0.38 3.76 -5.44
CA HIS A 19 -1.83 3.59 -5.41
C HIS A 19 -2.34 2.80 -6.63
N ASP A 20 -1.87 3.15 -7.83
CA ASP A 20 -2.34 2.54 -9.07
C ASP A 20 -1.85 1.10 -9.20
N GLN A 21 -0.69 0.75 -8.63
CA GLN A 21 -0.27 -0.64 -8.48
C GLN A 21 -1.24 -1.45 -7.63
N LEU A 22 -1.60 -0.95 -6.45
CA LEU A 22 -2.58 -1.61 -5.57
C LEU A 22 -3.93 -1.79 -6.30
N LEU A 23 -4.36 -0.76 -7.04
CA LEU A 23 -5.59 -0.81 -7.83
C LEU A 23 -5.53 -1.84 -8.95
N GLU A 24 -4.42 -1.91 -9.68
CA GLU A 24 -4.25 -2.87 -10.78
C GLU A 24 -4.13 -4.30 -10.25
N ALA A 25 -3.45 -4.52 -9.13
CA ALA A 25 -3.40 -5.81 -8.44
C ALA A 25 -4.81 -6.26 -8.00
N LEU A 26 -5.63 -5.36 -7.48
CA LEU A 26 -7.04 -5.65 -7.16
C LEU A 26 -7.84 -6.00 -8.42
N LYS A 27 -7.79 -5.17 -9.46
CA LYS A 27 -8.56 -5.37 -10.71
C LYS A 27 -8.17 -6.65 -11.45
N SER A 28 -6.87 -6.93 -11.56
CA SER A 28 -6.36 -8.16 -12.17
C SER A 28 -6.80 -9.38 -11.36
N GLY A 29 -6.74 -9.31 -10.03
CA GLY A 29 -7.26 -10.35 -9.15
C GLY A 29 -8.76 -10.60 -9.31
N GLU A 30 -9.58 -9.55 -9.39
CA GLU A 30 -11.01 -9.66 -9.66
C GLU A 30 -11.28 -10.33 -11.01
N LYS A 31 -10.57 -9.90 -12.07
CA LYS A 31 -10.68 -10.46 -13.42
C LYS A 31 -10.27 -11.94 -13.46
N ALA A 32 -9.23 -12.32 -12.73
CA ALA A 32 -8.78 -13.70 -12.56
C ALA A 32 -9.63 -14.49 -11.55
N SER A 33 -10.65 -13.88 -10.95
CA SER A 33 -11.54 -14.48 -9.95
C SER A 33 -10.81 -15.05 -8.72
N ILE A 34 -9.63 -14.54 -8.36
CA ILE A 34 -8.84 -15.09 -7.24
C ILE A 34 -9.51 -14.86 -5.88
N PHE A 35 -10.38 -13.86 -5.77
CA PHE A 35 -11.16 -13.58 -4.56
C PHE A 35 -12.41 -14.47 -4.44
N HIS A 36 -12.74 -15.21 -5.50
CA HIS A 36 -13.78 -16.22 -5.48
C HIS A 36 -13.20 -17.57 -5.04
N HIS A 37 -14.06 -18.44 -4.50
CA HIS A 37 -13.68 -19.81 -4.16
C HIS A 37 -14.78 -20.75 -4.60
N GLU A 38 -14.43 -21.74 -5.40
CA GLU A 38 -15.34 -22.81 -5.79
C GLU A 38 -15.36 -23.90 -4.73
N ILE A 39 -16.55 -24.19 -4.21
CA ILE A 39 -16.73 -25.19 -3.16
C ILE A 39 -17.27 -26.46 -3.79
N LYS A 40 -16.55 -27.57 -3.64
CA LYS A 40 -17.06 -28.90 -4.02
C LYS A 40 -17.87 -29.47 -2.87
N MET A 41 -19.20 -29.50 -3.01
CA MET A 41 -20.12 -30.03 -2.00
C MET A 41 -20.85 -31.26 -2.53
N ARG A 42 -21.35 -32.09 -1.61
CA ARG A 42 -22.20 -33.24 -1.98
C ARG A 42 -23.59 -32.75 -2.36
N ALA A 43 -24.29 -33.50 -3.21
CA ALA A 43 -25.61 -33.11 -3.71
C ALA A 43 -26.64 -32.76 -2.62
N HIS A 44 -26.61 -33.47 -1.47
CA HIS A 44 -27.51 -33.19 -0.35
C HIS A 44 -27.16 -31.91 0.42
N GLU A 45 -25.89 -31.48 0.39
CA GLU A 45 -25.43 -30.23 1.01
C GLU A 45 -25.85 -29.04 0.13
N ILE A 46 -25.79 -29.18 -1.19
CA ILE A 46 -26.21 -28.12 -2.15
C ILE A 46 -27.67 -27.73 -1.91
N SER A 47 -28.58 -28.70 -1.78
CA SER A 47 -29.99 -28.41 -1.48
C SER A 47 -30.20 -27.80 -0.08
N ALA A 48 -29.29 -28.02 0.87
CA ALA A 48 -29.38 -27.47 2.22
C ALA A 48 -28.90 -26.01 2.31
N ILE A 49 -28.01 -25.60 1.40
CA ILE A 49 -27.52 -24.22 1.31
C ILE A 49 -28.29 -23.35 0.30
N GLU A 50 -29.19 -23.97 -0.48
CA GLU A 50 -29.98 -23.28 -1.50
C GLU A 50 -30.87 -22.21 -0.83
N GLY A 51 -30.56 -20.94 -1.08
CA GLY A 51 -31.25 -19.78 -0.48
C GLY A 51 -30.61 -19.22 0.79
N LEU A 52 -29.54 -19.85 1.33
CA LEU A 52 -28.74 -19.25 2.41
C LEU A 52 -27.78 -18.19 1.83
N SER A 53 -27.58 -17.11 2.59
CA SER A 53 -26.63 -16.04 2.23
C SER A 53 -26.08 -15.34 3.48
N GLY A 54 -24.95 -14.66 3.32
CA GLY A 54 -24.28 -13.95 4.42
C GLY A 54 -24.02 -14.84 5.63
N GLU A 55 -24.34 -14.33 6.82
CA GLU A 55 -24.14 -15.01 8.11
C GLU A 55 -24.79 -16.41 8.17
N SER A 56 -25.99 -16.56 7.60
CA SER A 56 -26.71 -17.85 7.62
C SER A 56 -26.00 -18.96 6.85
N LEU A 57 -25.34 -18.61 5.74
CA LEU A 57 -24.53 -19.54 4.96
C LEU A 57 -23.25 -19.91 5.69
N LEU A 58 -22.60 -18.93 6.32
CA LEU A 58 -21.34 -19.12 7.04
C LEU A 58 -21.55 -20.00 8.28
N ASN A 59 -22.58 -19.73 9.08
CA ASN A 59 -22.94 -20.56 10.23
C ASN A 59 -23.22 -22.00 9.81
N TRP A 60 -23.95 -22.21 8.71
CA TRP A 60 -24.20 -23.55 8.17
C TRP A 60 -22.91 -24.26 7.80
N LEU A 61 -21.98 -23.57 7.12
CA LEU A 61 -20.69 -24.14 6.73
C LEU A 61 -19.89 -24.57 7.96
N GLU A 62 -19.86 -23.76 9.02
CA GLU A 62 -19.15 -24.10 10.25
C GLU A 62 -19.76 -25.29 11.00
N GLU A 63 -21.09 -25.31 11.14
CA GLU A 63 -21.83 -26.39 11.80
C GLU A 63 -21.66 -27.73 11.08
N ASN A 64 -21.43 -27.71 9.76
CA ASN A 64 -21.26 -28.89 8.92
C ASN A 64 -19.78 -29.25 8.66
N GLY A 65 -18.84 -28.69 9.44
CA GLY A 65 -17.44 -29.10 9.41
C GLY A 65 -16.58 -28.43 8.32
N HIS A 66 -17.09 -27.38 7.67
CA HIS A 66 -16.38 -26.63 6.62
C HIS A 66 -15.70 -25.36 7.17
N LYS A 67 -15.18 -25.40 8.40
CA LYS A 67 -14.55 -24.23 9.04
C LYS A 67 -13.33 -23.70 8.27
N ASP A 68 -12.48 -24.60 7.76
CA ASP A 68 -11.29 -24.21 6.99
C ASP A 68 -11.67 -23.43 5.72
N LEU A 69 -12.79 -23.78 5.11
CA LEU A 69 -13.32 -23.09 3.95
C LEU A 69 -13.85 -21.70 4.29
N VAL A 70 -14.57 -21.56 5.40
CA VAL A 70 -15.03 -20.25 5.91
C VAL A 70 -13.84 -19.32 6.15
N LEU A 71 -12.76 -19.84 6.73
CA LEU A 71 -11.53 -19.06 6.93
C LEU A 71 -10.92 -18.59 5.60
N ILE A 72 -10.88 -19.44 4.56
CA ILE A 72 -10.38 -19.05 3.23
C ILE A 72 -11.29 -17.99 2.59
N LEU A 73 -12.61 -18.14 2.71
CA LEU A 73 -13.57 -17.17 2.18
C LEU A 73 -13.42 -15.80 2.86
N TYR A 74 -13.36 -15.78 4.19
CA TYR A 74 -13.12 -14.55 4.94
C TYR A 74 -11.79 -13.91 4.56
N TYR A 75 -10.72 -14.70 4.46
CA TYR A 75 -9.40 -14.20 4.09
C TYR A 75 -9.43 -13.44 2.77
N LYS A 76 -10.00 -14.05 1.73
CA LYS A 76 -10.09 -13.45 0.39
C LYS A 76 -11.01 -12.21 0.36
N GLN A 77 -12.20 -12.31 0.95
CA GLN A 77 -13.19 -11.24 0.90
C GLN A 77 -12.78 -10.03 1.74
N ILE A 78 -12.26 -10.25 2.95
CA ILE A 78 -11.78 -9.16 3.81
C ILE A 78 -10.60 -8.46 3.14
N CYS A 79 -9.67 -9.20 2.55
CA CYS A 79 -8.55 -8.64 1.80
C CYS A 79 -9.03 -7.69 0.68
N ALA A 80 -9.92 -8.16 -0.21
CA ALA A 80 -10.46 -7.36 -1.31
C ALA A 80 -11.28 -6.13 -0.84
N ALA A 81 -12.11 -6.30 0.19
CA ALA A 81 -12.95 -5.22 0.69
C ALA A 81 -12.11 -4.11 1.37
N LEU A 82 -11.13 -4.49 2.19
CA LEU A 82 -10.29 -3.52 2.89
C LEU A 82 -9.40 -2.74 1.92
N ILE A 83 -8.83 -3.40 0.91
CA ILE A 83 -7.99 -2.71 -0.08
C ILE A 83 -8.83 -1.78 -0.97
N SER A 84 -10.01 -2.20 -1.40
CA SER A 84 -10.93 -1.37 -2.19
C SER A 84 -11.32 -0.09 -1.45
N ASP A 85 -11.72 -0.21 -0.18
CA ASP A 85 -12.03 0.95 0.67
C ASP A 85 -10.79 1.84 0.89
N MET A 86 -9.61 1.25 1.11
CA MET A 86 -8.36 1.99 1.27
C MET A 86 -8.01 2.84 0.04
N LEU A 87 -8.16 2.27 -1.16
CA LEU A 87 -7.85 2.94 -2.44
C LEU A 87 -8.73 4.18 -2.66
N HIS A 88 -10.04 4.09 -2.41
CA HIS A 88 -10.95 5.22 -2.57
C HIS A 88 -10.54 6.42 -1.70
N PHE A 89 -10.18 6.19 -0.44
CA PHE A 89 -9.74 7.25 0.46
C PHE A 89 -8.37 7.82 0.06
N ILE A 90 -7.41 6.98 -0.33
CA ILE A 90 -6.08 7.43 -0.76
C ILE A 90 -6.21 8.29 -2.03
N TYR A 91 -6.95 7.85 -3.04
CA TYR A 91 -7.15 8.60 -4.27
C TYR A 91 -7.69 10.00 -3.99
N GLU A 92 -8.79 10.09 -3.22
CA GLU A 92 -9.40 11.37 -2.88
C GLU A 92 -8.48 12.25 -2.02
N ALA A 93 -7.68 11.66 -1.13
CA ALA A 93 -6.71 12.39 -0.35
C ALA A 93 -5.58 12.99 -1.21
N LEU A 94 -5.03 12.23 -2.15
CA LEU A 94 -4.02 12.71 -3.09
C LEU A 94 -4.59 13.85 -3.95
N GLN A 95 -5.81 13.68 -4.49
CA GLN A 95 -6.50 14.72 -5.24
C GLN A 95 -6.75 15.98 -4.40
N CYS A 96 -7.08 15.85 -3.12
CA CYS A 96 -7.22 16.97 -2.19
C CYS A 96 -5.88 17.66 -1.93
N SER A 97 -4.81 16.91 -1.71
CA SER A 97 -3.46 17.43 -1.50
C SER A 97 -2.99 18.26 -2.70
N LYS A 98 -3.19 17.75 -3.93
CA LYS A 98 -2.88 18.47 -5.18
C LYS A 98 -3.61 19.81 -5.29
N LYS A 99 -4.83 19.89 -4.78
CA LYS A 99 -5.65 21.12 -4.76
C LYS A 99 -5.32 22.04 -3.57
N GLY A 100 -4.33 21.71 -2.73
CA GLY A 100 -4.00 22.44 -1.50
C GLY A 100 -5.01 22.25 -0.36
N LYS A 101 -5.91 21.27 -0.46
CA LYS A 101 -6.90 20.96 0.59
C LYS A 101 -6.31 19.99 1.62
N LEU A 102 -5.21 20.39 2.25
CA LEU A 102 -4.41 19.54 3.12
C LEU A 102 -5.17 19.02 4.35
N THR A 103 -6.04 19.83 4.95
CA THR A 103 -6.95 19.39 6.02
C THR A 103 -7.76 18.17 5.61
N VAL A 104 -8.35 18.21 4.42
CA VAL A 104 -9.18 17.13 3.89
C VAL A 104 -8.31 15.92 3.55
N ALA A 105 -7.14 16.14 2.97
CA ALA A 105 -6.19 15.07 2.66
C ALA A 105 -5.78 14.29 3.93
N TYR A 106 -5.32 14.97 4.98
CA TYR A 106 -4.96 14.32 6.25
C TYR A 106 -6.15 13.66 6.95
N ALA A 107 -7.35 14.24 6.87
CA ALA A 107 -8.55 13.62 7.42
C ALA A 107 -8.86 12.29 6.73
N LEU A 108 -8.77 12.26 5.39
CA LEU A 108 -9.03 11.07 4.58
C LEU A 108 -7.96 9.99 4.78
N LEU A 109 -6.68 10.34 4.90
CA LEU A 109 -5.57 9.36 5.03
C LEU A 109 -5.55 8.62 6.38
N ARG A 110 -6.21 9.16 7.41
CA ARG A 110 -6.25 8.54 8.74
C ARG A 110 -6.80 7.11 8.69
N LYS A 111 -7.95 6.90 8.05
CA LYS A 111 -8.63 5.59 8.01
C LYS A 111 -7.80 4.54 7.24
N PRO A 112 -7.33 4.81 6.00
CA PRO A 112 -6.43 3.92 5.26
C PRO A 112 -5.27 3.37 6.08
N PHE A 113 -4.51 4.24 6.75
CA PHE A 113 -3.27 3.80 7.39
C PHE A 113 -3.46 3.28 8.81
N LYS A 114 -4.41 3.84 9.57
CA LYS A 114 -4.62 3.40 10.95
C LYS A 114 -5.52 2.19 11.07
N GLU A 115 -6.39 1.97 10.09
CA GLU A 115 -7.41 0.93 10.14
C GLU A 115 -7.22 -0.08 9.01
N ASN A 116 -7.43 0.30 7.74
CA ASN A 116 -7.38 -0.65 6.63
C ASN A 116 -6.04 -1.39 6.56
N LEU A 117 -4.93 -0.65 6.52
CA LEU A 117 -3.59 -1.23 6.47
C LEU A 117 -3.28 -2.07 7.71
N PHE A 118 -3.71 -1.64 8.90
CA PHE A 118 -3.48 -2.41 10.12
C PHE A 118 -4.25 -3.73 10.13
N TYR A 119 -5.50 -3.74 9.65
CA TYR A 119 -6.27 -4.97 9.51
C TYR A 119 -5.68 -5.91 8.44
N LEU A 120 -5.16 -5.35 7.33
CA LEU A 120 -4.43 -6.13 6.33
C LEU A 120 -3.13 -6.75 6.90
N GLU A 121 -2.37 -5.99 7.69
CA GLU A 121 -1.20 -6.49 8.43
C GLU A 121 -1.58 -7.61 9.39
N TRP A 122 -2.68 -7.45 10.13
CA TRP A 122 -3.15 -8.47 11.06
C TRP A 122 -3.57 -9.74 10.35
N LEU A 123 -4.33 -9.60 9.25
CA LEU A 123 -4.73 -10.71 8.40
C LEU A 123 -3.50 -11.43 7.80
N LEU A 124 -2.47 -10.69 7.40
CA LEU A 124 -1.23 -11.27 6.87
C LEU A 124 -0.40 -11.95 7.96
N GLY A 125 -0.16 -11.25 9.07
CA GLY A 125 0.77 -11.63 10.13
C GLY A 125 0.24 -12.74 11.03
N ASP A 126 -1.02 -12.65 11.45
CA ASP A 126 -1.66 -13.57 12.41
C ASP A 126 -3.13 -13.86 12.01
N PRO A 127 -3.36 -14.55 10.87
CA PRO A 127 -4.69 -14.78 10.33
C PRO A 127 -5.60 -15.55 11.28
N VAL A 128 -5.07 -16.52 12.03
CA VAL A 128 -5.87 -17.32 12.97
C VAL A 128 -6.38 -16.44 14.10
N ASN A 129 -5.52 -15.60 14.70
CA ASN A 129 -5.95 -14.68 15.74
C ASN A 129 -6.96 -13.66 15.21
N PHE A 130 -6.70 -13.05 14.06
CA PHE A 130 -7.59 -12.09 13.43
C PHE A 130 -8.99 -12.70 13.18
N LEU A 131 -9.05 -13.83 12.47
CA LEU A 131 -10.31 -14.46 12.09
C LEU A 131 -11.10 -14.95 13.31
N SER A 132 -10.42 -15.47 14.35
CA SER A 132 -11.10 -15.87 15.59
C SER A 132 -11.80 -14.69 16.29
N ARG A 133 -11.22 -13.48 16.25
CA ARG A 133 -11.84 -12.27 16.82
C ARG A 133 -12.92 -11.70 15.91
N PHE A 134 -12.79 -11.92 14.60
CA PHE A 134 -13.78 -11.51 13.61
C PHE A 134 -15.07 -12.34 13.72
N ASP A 135 -14.92 -13.65 13.89
CA ASP A 135 -16.01 -14.62 13.94
C ASP A 135 -16.86 -14.55 15.22
N LEU A 136 -16.24 -14.20 16.36
CA LEU A 136 -16.93 -14.16 17.66
C LEU A 136 -17.92 -13.00 17.85
N GLY A 137 -18.20 -12.19 16.82
CA GLY A 137 -19.18 -11.08 16.86
C GLY A 137 -18.85 -9.99 17.90
N ASN A 138 -17.71 -10.07 18.59
CA ASN A 138 -17.33 -9.14 19.63
C ASN A 138 -16.57 -7.96 19.01
N ILE A 139 -17.32 -7.03 18.42
CA ILE A 139 -16.83 -5.81 17.77
C ILE A 139 -15.83 -5.04 18.65
N LYS A 140 -15.95 -5.13 19.98
CA LYS A 140 -15.01 -4.50 20.93
C LYS A 140 -13.60 -5.06 20.85
N GLU A 141 -13.42 -6.33 20.51
CA GLU A 141 -12.12 -7.02 20.41
C GLU A 141 -11.41 -6.76 19.06
N LEU A 142 -12.15 -6.29 18.06
CA LEU A 142 -11.62 -5.86 16.76
C LEU A 142 -11.18 -4.39 16.75
N SER A 143 -11.59 -3.61 17.76
CA SER A 143 -11.26 -2.19 17.85
C SER A 143 -9.76 -2.00 18.15
N ILE A 144 -9.03 -1.46 17.17
CA ILE A 144 -7.58 -1.20 17.25
C ILE A 144 -7.22 -0.30 18.43
N ASN A 145 -8.10 0.64 18.80
CA ASN A 145 -7.80 1.63 19.85
C ASN A 145 -8.15 1.15 21.26
N SER A 146 -9.08 0.21 21.42
CA SER A 146 -9.52 -0.26 22.74
C SER A 146 -9.11 -1.68 23.07
N ALA A 147 -8.82 -2.52 22.07
CA ALA A 147 -8.52 -3.93 22.27
C ALA A 147 -7.02 -4.25 22.27
N LEU A 148 -6.21 -3.43 21.59
CA LEU A 148 -4.79 -3.70 21.37
C LEU A 148 -3.90 -2.63 21.99
N ASN A 149 -2.94 -3.08 22.79
CA ASN A 149 -1.88 -2.23 23.31
C ASN A 149 -0.76 -2.03 22.27
N GLU A 150 0.17 -1.13 22.58
CA GLU A 150 1.32 -0.80 21.72
C GLU A 150 2.15 -2.03 21.30
N LYS A 151 2.48 -2.89 22.26
CA LYS A 151 3.31 -4.07 22.01
C LYS A 151 2.60 -5.04 21.06
N GLU A 152 1.30 -5.25 21.23
CA GLU A 152 0.51 -6.11 20.34
C GLU A 152 0.47 -5.56 18.91
N LYS A 153 0.34 -4.24 18.76
CA LYS A 153 0.36 -3.59 17.43
C LYS A 153 1.70 -3.77 16.75
N ILE A 154 2.81 -3.52 17.45
CA ILE A 154 4.16 -3.71 16.92
C ILE A 154 4.38 -5.18 16.54
N GLU A 155 3.94 -6.13 17.37
CA GLU A 155 4.06 -7.56 17.08
C GLU A 155 3.29 -7.97 15.81
N ILE A 156 2.07 -7.46 15.63
CA ILE A 156 1.28 -7.69 14.41
C ILE A 156 2.01 -7.15 13.18
N ILE A 157 2.50 -5.91 13.25
CA ILE A 157 3.24 -5.27 12.16
C ILE A 157 4.50 -6.07 11.84
N ALA A 158 5.25 -6.50 12.85
CA ALA A 158 6.47 -7.31 12.68
C ALA A 158 6.17 -8.66 12.01
N LYS A 159 5.10 -9.36 12.44
CA LYS A 159 4.66 -10.61 11.81
C LYS A 159 4.26 -10.43 10.35
N ALA A 160 3.65 -9.29 10.00
CA ALA A 160 3.31 -8.96 8.63
C ALA A 160 4.56 -8.64 7.80
N LEU A 161 5.44 -7.78 8.32
CA LEU A 161 6.68 -7.34 7.67
C LEU A 161 7.64 -8.51 7.37
N ASN A 162 7.74 -9.49 8.27
CA ASN A 162 8.52 -10.70 8.04
C ASN A 162 8.01 -11.58 6.88
N LYS A 163 6.83 -11.25 6.31
CA LYS A 163 6.24 -11.94 5.16
C LYS A 163 6.30 -11.11 3.88
N THR A 164 6.85 -9.89 3.92
CA THR A 164 7.02 -9.02 2.77
C THR A 164 8.47 -9.02 2.27
N SER A 165 8.75 -8.32 1.16
CA SER A 165 10.08 -8.18 0.58
C SER A 165 10.77 -6.86 0.96
N VAL A 166 10.22 -6.14 1.94
CA VAL A 166 10.69 -4.80 2.35
C VAL A 166 12.16 -4.83 2.81
N GLY A 167 12.66 -5.94 3.37
CA GLY A 167 14.01 -6.01 3.91
C GLY A 167 14.18 -5.18 5.19
N ASP A 168 15.43 -4.94 5.61
CA ASP A 168 15.74 -4.42 6.95
C ASP A 168 15.68 -2.89 7.10
N TRP A 169 15.40 -2.14 6.02
CA TRP A 169 15.42 -0.66 6.05
C TRP A 169 14.20 -0.05 6.76
N LEU A 170 13.13 -0.83 6.92
CA LEU A 170 11.91 -0.41 7.60
C LEU A 170 11.67 -1.34 8.78
N SER A 171 11.44 -0.79 9.98
CA SER A 171 11.13 -1.58 11.17
C SER A 171 9.66 -1.47 11.57
N ALA A 172 9.16 -2.51 12.26
CA ALA A 172 7.81 -2.51 12.78
C ALA A 172 7.57 -1.37 13.80
N GLU A 173 8.59 -1.05 14.60
CA GLU A 173 8.56 0.07 15.54
C GLU A 173 8.45 1.41 14.81
N TYR A 174 9.17 1.58 13.69
CA TYR A 174 9.10 2.80 12.90
C TYR A 174 7.72 2.95 12.22
N ILE A 175 7.19 1.89 11.60
CA ILE A 175 5.82 1.90 11.02
C ILE A 175 4.78 2.20 12.10
N TYR A 176 4.92 1.60 13.29
CA TYR A 176 4.04 1.89 14.42
C TYR A 176 4.13 3.37 14.84
N ALA A 177 5.35 3.86 15.06
CA ALA A 177 5.59 5.23 15.50
C ALA A 177 5.04 6.25 14.50
N LEU A 178 5.22 5.98 13.21
CA LEU A 178 4.75 6.83 12.12
C LEU A 178 3.22 6.98 12.07
N ARG A 179 2.48 5.94 12.48
CA ARG A 179 1.01 5.89 12.39
C ARG A 179 0.28 6.16 13.70
N PHE A 180 0.89 5.87 14.85
CA PHE A 180 0.20 5.82 16.14
C PHE A 180 0.85 6.65 17.25
N ASP A 181 2.17 6.85 17.23
CA ASP A 181 2.85 7.57 18.31
C ASP A 181 2.68 9.08 18.15
N LYS A 182 2.04 9.73 19.12
CA LYS A 182 1.83 11.19 19.12
C LYS A 182 3.08 12.01 19.44
N LYS A 183 4.11 11.37 19.98
CA LYS A 183 5.35 12.01 20.44
C LYS A 183 6.48 11.87 19.45
N PHE A 184 6.37 10.93 18.51
CA PHE A 184 7.35 10.76 17.46
C PHE A 184 7.27 11.92 16.47
N GLU A 185 8.41 12.57 16.23
CA GLU A 185 8.52 13.81 15.44
C GLU A 185 7.94 13.63 14.03
N HIS A 186 8.20 12.47 13.42
CA HIS A 186 7.78 12.17 12.05
C HIS A 186 6.35 11.63 11.96
N SER A 187 5.67 11.45 13.09
CA SER A 187 4.34 10.83 13.13
C SER A 187 3.28 11.62 12.37
N LEU A 188 2.41 10.88 11.68
CA LEU A 188 1.21 11.41 11.04
C LEU A 188 0.04 11.54 12.02
N GLU A 189 0.07 10.86 13.18
CA GLU A 189 -1.03 10.88 14.15
C GLU A 189 -1.38 12.30 14.64
N PRO A 190 -0.42 13.17 15.00
CA PRO A 190 -0.66 14.59 15.25
C PRO A 190 -1.52 15.28 14.18
N LEU A 191 -1.17 15.09 12.91
CA LEU A 191 -1.81 15.77 11.78
C LEU A 191 -3.16 15.16 11.46
N PHE A 192 -3.31 13.84 11.60
CA PHE A 192 -4.60 13.17 11.53
C PHE A 192 -5.57 13.66 12.60
N GLN A 193 -5.11 13.91 13.82
CA GLN A 193 -5.94 14.46 14.90
C GLN A 193 -6.34 15.91 14.60
N LYS A 194 -5.38 16.76 14.22
CA LYS A 194 -5.64 18.17 13.88
C LYS A 194 -6.57 18.35 12.68
N ALA A 195 -6.51 17.44 11.71
CA ALA A 195 -7.41 17.43 10.56
C ALA A 195 -8.87 17.09 10.91
N ASN A 196 -9.07 16.19 11.88
CA ASN A 196 -10.40 15.70 12.25
C ASN A 196 -11.05 16.50 13.39
N HIS A 197 -10.28 17.26 14.15
CA HIS A 197 -10.76 18.01 15.31
C HIS A 197 -10.46 19.50 15.18
N LEU A 198 -11.49 20.34 15.31
CA LEU A 198 -11.36 21.81 15.27
C LEU A 198 -10.52 22.35 16.44
N VAL A 199 -10.60 21.70 17.59
CA VAL A 199 -9.82 22.01 18.80
C VAL A 199 -9.29 20.70 19.36
N THR A 200 -7.99 20.64 19.65
CA THR A 200 -7.33 19.52 20.32
C THR A 200 -6.80 19.99 21.67
N THR A 201 -7.13 19.27 22.74
CA THR A 201 -6.75 19.61 24.13
C THR A 201 -5.60 18.75 24.67
N PHE A 202 -5.04 17.89 23.81
CA PHE A 202 -3.90 17.06 24.19
C PHE A 202 -2.66 17.95 24.30
N ARG A 203 -1.96 17.91 25.44
CA ARG A 203 -0.87 18.85 25.80
C ARG A 203 0.23 19.03 24.73
N PHE A 204 0.48 18.03 23.88
CA PHE A 204 1.48 18.10 22.80
C PHE A 204 0.90 18.51 21.43
N LEU A 205 -0.42 18.61 21.32
CA LEU A 205 -1.18 18.95 20.11
C LEU A 205 -2.18 20.08 20.40
N GLU A 206 -1.97 20.82 21.48
CA GLU A 206 -2.95 21.80 21.94
C GLU A 206 -3.12 22.89 20.88
N THR A 207 -4.36 23.15 20.50
CA THR A 207 -4.65 24.23 19.56
C THR A 207 -4.25 25.55 20.20
N GLU A 208 -3.45 26.35 19.49
CA GLU A 208 -3.02 27.65 20.00
C GLU A 208 -4.20 28.55 20.38
N GLY A 209 -4.00 29.42 21.37
CA GLY A 209 -5.06 30.36 21.80
C GLY A 209 -5.54 31.21 20.62
N GLN A 210 -6.87 31.27 20.44
CA GLN A 210 -7.53 31.94 19.31
C GLN A 210 -7.30 31.29 17.93
N ASN A 211 -6.88 30.02 17.88
CA ASN A 211 -6.73 29.25 16.65
C ASN A 211 -7.77 28.10 16.60
N PHE A 212 -8.08 27.62 15.39
CA PHE A 212 -8.83 26.39 15.12
C PHE A 212 -7.95 25.56 14.19
N ASN A 213 -7.19 24.60 14.73
CA ASN A 213 -6.23 23.73 14.03
C ASN A 213 -5.96 24.10 12.55
N PHE A 214 -6.41 23.29 11.58
CA PHE A 214 -6.14 23.57 10.17
C PHE A 214 -7.10 24.59 9.52
N VAL A 215 -8.03 25.17 10.27
CA VAL A 215 -8.95 26.21 9.75
C VAL A 215 -8.21 27.51 9.46
N PHE A 216 -7.18 27.83 10.24
CA PHE A 216 -6.34 29.01 10.03
C PHE A 216 -4.93 28.69 9.51
N SER A 217 -4.73 27.51 8.91
CA SER A 217 -3.44 27.20 8.26
C SER A 217 -3.16 28.20 7.14
N ASP A 218 -2.04 28.91 7.27
CA ASP A 218 -1.51 29.84 6.29
C ASP A 218 -0.60 29.13 5.26
N HIS A 219 0.00 29.90 4.35
CA HIS A 219 0.84 29.36 3.29
C HIS A 219 2.07 28.62 3.83
N ASP A 220 2.70 29.11 4.90
CA ASP A 220 3.86 28.46 5.53
C ASP A 220 3.46 27.15 6.22
N SER A 221 2.25 27.11 6.78
CA SER A 221 1.64 25.87 7.30
C SER A 221 1.41 24.83 6.20
N TRP A 222 1.01 25.24 5.00
CA TRP A 222 0.81 24.30 3.88
C TRP A 222 2.12 23.72 3.37
N GLU A 223 3.15 24.54 3.31
CA GLU A 223 4.49 24.15 2.89
C GLU A 223 5.06 23.04 3.79
N SER A 224 5.02 23.26 5.11
CA SER A 224 5.45 22.26 6.10
C SER A 224 4.57 20.99 6.09
N GLN A 225 3.26 21.14 5.89
CA GLN A 225 2.33 20.02 5.79
C GLN A 225 2.56 19.17 4.53
N TRP A 226 2.84 19.78 3.38
CA TRP A 226 3.22 19.04 2.17
C TRP A 226 4.56 18.35 2.34
N ASN A 227 5.56 19.04 2.93
CA ASN A 227 6.85 18.44 3.23
C ASN A 227 6.66 17.16 4.05
N HIS A 228 6.00 17.28 5.20
CA HIS A 228 5.74 16.15 6.09
C HIS A 228 4.94 15.05 5.39
N LEU A 229 3.92 15.41 4.61
CA LEU A 229 3.10 14.43 3.90
C LEU A 229 3.97 13.61 2.93
N TYR A 230 4.73 14.28 2.08
CA TYR A 230 5.46 13.61 1.00
C TYR A 230 6.80 13.02 1.39
N THR A 231 7.31 13.35 2.58
CA THR A 231 8.43 12.63 3.21
C THR A 231 7.99 11.29 3.82
N PHE A 232 6.74 11.13 4.24
CA PHE A 232 6.33 9.94 5.00
C PHE A 232 5.22 9.10 4.38
N LEU A 233 4.34 9.70 3.58
CA LEU A 233 3.26 9.00 2.88
C LEU A 233 3.78 7.89 1.95
N PRO A 234 4.86 8.11 1.14
CA PRO A 234 5.38 7.06 0.28
C PRO A 234 5.89 5.83 1.03
N ILE A 235 6.43 5.98 2.24
CA ILE A 235 6.85 4.85 3.09
C ILE A 235 5.66 3.94 3.40
N LEU A 236 4.54 4.55 3.84
CA LEU A 236 3.35 3.79 4.20
C LEU A 236 2.65 3.18 2.99
N LEU A 237 2.65 3.86 1.84
CA LEU A 237 2.10 3.32 0.60
C LEU A 237 2.96 2.17 0.05
N PHE A 238 4.29 2.30 0.11
CA PHE A 238 5.20 1.23 -0.27
C PHE A 238 4.98 0.00 0.60
N HIS A 239 4.90 0.20 1.92
CA HIS A 239 4.58 -0.88 2.85
C HIS A 239 3.19 -1.49 2.58
N ALA A 240 2.19 -0.68 2.20
CA ALA A 240 0.88 -1.18 1.83
C ALA A 240 0.90 -2.04 0.55
N VAL A 241 1.67 -1.66 -0.47
CA VAL A 241 1.93 -2.49 -1.67
C VAL A 241 2.50 -3.84 -1.24
N GLU A 242 3.55 -3.82 -0.45
CA GLU A 242 4.25 -5.03 0.00
C GLU A 242 3.36 -5.96 0.84
N VAL A 243 2.55 -5.41 1.74
CA VAL A 243 1.56 -6.19 2.53
C VAL A 243 0.51 -6.79 1.61
N PHE A 244 -0.02 -6.03 0.65
CA PHE A 244 -1.07 -6.52 -0.24
C PHE A 244 -0.54 -7.62 -1.18
N GLU A 245 0.66 -7.44 -1.73
CA GLU A 245 1.31 -8.46 -2.55
C GLU A 245 1.56 -9.75 -1.77
N ALA A 246 2.03 -9.65 -0.52
CA ALA A 246 2.23 -10.80 0.34
C ALA A 246 0.90 -11.51 0.71
N LEU A 247 -0.21 -10.77 0.82
CA LEU A 247 -1.55 -11.34 1.00
C LEU A 247 -1.99 -12.11 -0.25
N LEU A 248 -1.87 -11.50 -1.44
CA LEU A 248 -2.22 -12.14 -2.72
C LEU A 248 -1.44 -13.43 -2.93
N ALA A 249 -0.14 -13.42 -2.63
CA ALA A 249 0.73 -14.60 -2.75
C ALA A 249 0.29 -15.81 -1.88
N LYS A 250 -0.64 -15.64 -0.92
CA LYS A 250 -1.21 -16.76 -0.14
C LYS A 250 -2.25 -17.57 -0.90
N PHE A 251 -2.89 -16.99 -1.91
CA PHE A 251 -4.01 -17.63 -2.61
C PHE A 251 -4.02 -17.42 -4.12
N ALA A 252 -3.00 -16.74 -4.66
CA ALA A 252 -2.80 -16.53 -6.07
C ALA A 252 -1.35 -16.86 -6.46
N THR A 253 -1.18 -17.38 -7.67
CA THR A 253 0.13 -17.56 -8.30
C THR A 253 0.35 -16.42 -9.27
N ARG A 254 1.54 -15.82 -9.28
CA ARG A 254 1.92 -14.91 -10.35
C ARG A 254 2.38 -15.72 -11.56
N ALA A 255 2.06 -15.25 -12.76
CA ALA A 255 2.60 -15.80 -13.99
C ALA A 255 4.13 -15.64 -14.03
N ASP A 256 4.82 -16.61 -14.61
CA ASP A 256 6.27 -16.55 -14.80
C ASP A 256 6.62 -15.39 -15.74
N GLY A 257 7.55 -14.51 -15.34
CA GLY A 257 7.93 -13.35 -16.11
C GLY A 257 8.87 -12.41 -15.37
N PHE A 258 9.39 -11.43 -16.10
CA PHE A 258 10.17 -10.34 -15.52
C PHE A 258 9.22 -9.37 -14.81
N ASP A 259 9.38 -9.19 -13.49
CA ASP A 259 8.51 -8.31 -12.70
C ASP A 259 8.85 -6.82 -12.93
N LEU A 260 8.43 -6.30 -14.08
CA LEU A 260 8.70 -4.92 -14.46
C LEU A 260 8.01 -3.92 -13.51
N THR A 261 6.83 -4.26 -13.01
CA THR A 261 6.12 -3.42 -12.04
C THR A 261 6.93 -3.30 -10.75
N GLY A 262 7.37 -4.42 -10.18
CA GLY A 262 8.23 -4.42 -9.00
C GLY A 262 9.53 -3.65 -9.21
N ILE A 263 10.16 -3.75 -10.38
CA ILE A 263 11.36 -2.98 -10.69
C ILE A 263 11.07 -1.47 -10.78
N ARG A 264 9.97 -1.06 -11.42
CA ARG A 264 9.55 0.35 -11.47
C ARG A 264 9.25 0.89 -10.07
N THR A 265 8.70 0.07 -9.18
CA THR A 265 8.55 0.39 -7.74
C THR A 265 9.87 0.69 -7.07
N LEU A 266 10.88 -0.16 -7.29
CA LEU A 266 12.21 0.06 -6.74
C LEU A 266 12.88 1.31 -7.33
N ILE A 267 12.69 1.57 -8.63
CA ILE A 267 13.22 2.80 -9.27
C ILE A 267 12.57 4.05 -8.65
N GLY A 268 11.24 4.09 -8.59
CA GLY A 268 10.51 5.21 -8.01
C GLY A 268 10.92 5.45 -6.55
N PHE A 269 11.04 4.36 -5.77
CA PHE A 269 11.52 4.42 -4.39
C PHE A 269 12.95 4.93 -4.29
N ALA A 270 13.87 4.49 -5.16
CA ALA A 270 15.27 4.92 -5.15
C ALA A 270 15.42 6.43 -5.42
N PHE A 271 14.70 6.95 -6.40
CA PHE A 271 14.71 8.39 -6.69
C PHE A 271 14.02 9.20 -5.59
N TRP A 272 12.85 8.76 -5.13
CA TRP A 272 12.11 9.44 -4.08
C TRP A 272 12.91 9.51 -2.76
N SER A 273 13.48 8.39 -2.33
CA SER A 273 14.26 8.31 -1.08
C SER A 273 15.55 9.13 -1.15
N LYS A 274 16.13 9.29 -2.34
CA LYS A 274 17.27 10.18 -2.59
C LYS A 274 16.87 11.64 -2.50
N ASP A 275 15.76 12.02 -3.12
CA ASP A 275 15.23 13.40 -3.10
C ASP A 275 14.79 13.84 -1.70
N CYS A 276 14.31 12.91 -0.88
CA CYS A 276 13.98 13.14 0.53
C CYS A 276 15.18 13.02 1.49
N GLU A 277 16.39 12.77 0.98
CA GLU A 277 17.61 12.61 1.79
C GLU A 277 17.47 11.58 2.93
N LEU A 278 16.73 10.49 2.70
CA LEU A 278 16.58 9.44 3.70
C LEU A 278 17.92 8.77 3.98
N GLU A 279 18.22 8.48 5.24
CA GLU A 279 19.42 7.74 5.64
C GLU A 279 19.31 6.28 5.18
N PHE A 280 19.80 6.01 3.97
CA PHE A 280 19.71 4.72 3.29
C PHE A 280 20.89 4.57 2.32
N ASP A 281 21.32 3.33 2.03
CA ASP A 281 22.36 3.08 1.03
C ASP A 281 21.75 3.10 -0.37
N HIS A 282 21.51 4.31 -0.91
CA HIS A 282 20.96 4.46 -2.26
C HIS A 282 21.89 3.84 -3.31
N GLY A 283 23.21 3.88 -3.09
CA GLY A 283 24.19 3.32 -4.01
C GLY A 283 24.02 1.81 -4.19
N ALA A 284 23.83 1.08 -3.08
CA ALA A 284 23.52 -0.34 -3.10
C ALA A 284 22.20 -0.63 -3.83
N LEU A 285 21.13 0.13 -3.55
CA LEU A 285 19.83 -0.06 -4.19
C LEU A 285 19.88 0.20 -5.71
N PHE A 286 20.49 1.31 -6.15
CA PHE A 286 20.67 1.57 -7.58
C PHE A 286 21.50 0.48 -8.25
N THR A 287 22.50 -0.07 -7.57
CA THR A 287 23.30 -1.20 -8.07
C THR A 287 22.46 -2.47 -8.21
N GLU A 288 21.61 -2.78 -7.23
CA GLU A 288 20.69 -3.91 -7.29
C GLU A 288 19.70 -3.79 -8.46
N ILE A 289 19.07 -2.63 -8.62
CA ILE A 289 18.13 -2.34 -9.71
C ILE A 289 18.79 -2.54 -11.07
N ARG A 290 19.97 -1.93 -11.28
CA ARG A 290 20.73 -2.07 -12.53
C ARG A 290 21.16 -3.52 -12.76
N GLY A 291 21.51 -4.24 -11.70
CA GLY A 291 21.83 -5.67 -11.77
C GLY A 291 20.65 -6.52 -12.26
N LYS A 292 19.44 -6.28 -11.73
CA LYS A 292 18.21 -6.95 -12.16
C LYS A 292 17.87 -6.64 -13.63
N LEU A 293 18.07 -5.42 -14.09
CA LEU A 293 17.81 -5.03 -15.48
C LEU A 293 18.86 -5.58 -16.44
N THR A 294 20.13 -5.57 -16.04
CA THR A 294 21.23 -6.09 -16.87
C THR A 294 21.14 -7.61 -17.04
N SER A 295 20.65 -8.34 -16.02
CA SER A 295 20.48 -9.79 -16.10
C SER A 295 19.40 -10.23 -17.10
N ALA A 296 18.49 -9.33 -17.49
CA ALA A 296 17.54 -9.56 -18.58
C ALA A 296 18.21 -9.58 -19.98
N ASN A 297 19.49 -9.17 -20.08
CA ASN A 297 20.30 -9.20 -21.29
C ASN A 297 19.63 -8.54 -22.51
N LEU A 298 19.00 -7.37 -22.28
CA LEU A 298 18.31 -6.61 -23.31
C LEU A 298 19.31 -6.02 -24.31
N LEU A 299 19.11 -6.34 -25.60
CA LEU A 299 19.93 -5.85 -26.72
C LEU A 299 19.13 -4.89 -27.58
N CYS A 300 19.76 -3.81 -28.03
CA CYS A 300 19.15 -2.91 -29.02
C CYS A 300 18.79 -3.67 -30.31
N GLU A 301 17.56 -3.53 -30.79
CA GLU A 301 17.13 -4.22 -32.01
C GLU A 301 17.91 -3.76 -33.26
N THR A 302 18.32 -2.48 -33.31
CA THR A 302 19.00 -1.86 -34.44
C THR A 302 20.50 -2.19 -34.48
N CYS A 303 21.22 -1.90 -33.39
CA CYS A 303 22.70 -1.99 -33.37
C CYS A 303 23.24 -3.18 -32.56
N LYS A 304 22.36 -4.02 -31.98
CA LYS A 304 22.70 -5.23 -31.20
C LYS A 304 23.63 -5.00 -30.00
N THR A 305 23.82 -3.75 -29.59
CA THR A 305 24.60 -3.39 -28.41
C THR A 305 23.73 -3.58 -27.15
N PRO A 306 24.28 -4.07 -26.03
CA PRO A 306 23.57 -4.12 -24.76
C PRO A 306 23.04 -2.75 -24.35
N ILE A 307 21.87 -2.73 -23.70
CA ILE A 307 21.28 -1.52 -23.15
C ILE A 307 21.94 -1.22 -21.80
N GLU A 308 22.39 0.02 -21.60
CA GLU A 308 22.97 0.49 -20.34
C GLU A 308 21.94 1.32 -19.56
N PHE A 309 21.76 0.97 -18.28
CA PHE A 309 20.76 1.58 -17.40
C PHE A 309 21.37 2.66 -16.49
N ASP A 310 21.64 3.83 -17.07
CA ASP A 310 21.96 5.04 -16.30
C ASP A 310 20.72 5.65 -15.62
N ASP A 311 20.89 6.71 -14.83
CA ASP A 311 19.80 7.34 -14.07
C ASP A 311 18.68 7.85 -15.00
N GLN A 312 19.00 8.39 -16.17
CA GLN A 312 18.01 8.90 -17.12
C GLN A 312 17.20 7.75 -17.73
N GLN A 313 17.87 6.66 -18.08
CA GLN A 313 17.25 5.42 -18.52
C GLN A 313 16.29 4.84 -17.47
N LEU A 314 16.69 4.84 -16.19
CA LEU A 314 15.82 4.38 -15.11
C LEU A 314 14.58 5.27 -14.96
N LEU A 315 14.73 6.60 -15.06
CA LEU A 315 13.60 7.52 -15.04
C LEU A 315 12.65 7.30 -16.21
N ASN A 316 13.18 7.18 -17.44
CA ASN A 316 12.35 6.90 -18.63
C ASN A 316 11.58 5.57 -18.49
N LEU A 317 12.22 4.56 -17.90
CA LEU A 317 11.59 3.27 -17.61
C LEU A 317 10.48 3.40 -16.55
N TYR A 318 10.74 4.20 -15.52
CA TYR A 318 9.77 4.48 -14.46
C TYR A 318 8.57 5.26 -14.99
N GLU A 319 8.77 6.33 -15.76
CA GLU A 319 7.70 7.21 -16.22
C GLU A 319 6.92 6.61 -17.39
N ASP A 320 7.61 6.15 -18.43
CA ASP A 320 7.03 5.90 -19.75
C ASP A 320 7.20 4.46 -20.26
N TYR A 321 7.76 3.55 -19.45
CA TYR A 321 8.16 2.20 -19.87
C TYR A 321 9.19 2.20 -21.03
N LEU A 322 9.89 3.31 -21.23
CA LEU A 322 10.81 3.47 -22.36
C LEU A 322 12.23 3.05 -21.98
N ILE A 323 12.86 2.29 -22.87
CA ILE A 323 14.30 2.11 -22.91
C ILE A 323 14.85 2.66 -24.22
N SER A 324 16.05 3.22 -24.17
CA SER A 324 16.69 3.82 -25.34
C SER A 324 18.12 3.33 -25.53
N CYS A 325 18.51 3.00 -26.75
CA CYS A 325 19.88 2.58 -27.01
C CYS A 325 20.83 3.77 -26.90
N ASN A 326 21.78 3.70 -25.96
CA ASN A 326 22.79 4.74 -25.71
C ASN A 326 23.70 5.02 -26.92
N LYS A 327 23.69 4.16 -27.95
CA LYS A 327 24.53 4.27 -29.15
C LYS A 327 23.83 4.78 -30.40
N CYS A 328 22.55 4.44 -30.59
CA CYS A 328 21.83 4.73 -31.84
C CYS A 328 20.45 5.34 -31.63
N GLU A 329 20.11 5.73 -30.39
CA GLU A 329 18.87 6.41 -30.02
C GLU A 329 17.60 5.64 -30.40
N TRP A 330 17.72 4.34 -30.66
CA TRP A 330 16.57 3.45 -30.81
C TRP A 330 15.80 3.41 -29.50
N GLU A 331 14.52 3.76 -29.54
CA GLU A 331 13.61 3.70 -28.39
C GLU A 331 12.68 2.49 -28.50
N PHE A 332 12.37 1.91 -27.35
CA PHE A 332 11.46 0.79 -27.25
C PHE A 332 10.58 0.89 -26.02
N ASP A 333 9.29 0.72 -26.25
CA ASP A 333 8.27 0.65 -25.21
C ASP A 333 8.17 -0.78 -24.68
N LEU A 334 8.70 -1.02 -23.47
CA LEU A 334 8.62 -2.31 -22.81
C LEU A 334 7.18 -2.70 -22.43
N TRP A 335 6.25 -1.76 -22.35
CA TRP A 335 4.83 -2.07 -22.15
C TRP A 335 4.27 -2.90 -23.31
N SER A 336 4.77 -2.69 -24.53
CA SER A 336 4.32 -3.42 -25.71
C SER A 336 4.64 -4.93 -25.65
N MET A 337 5.68 -5.33 -24.90
CA MET A 337 5.99 -6.74 -24.62
C MET A 337 5.13 -7.32 -23.49
N HIS A 338 4.60 -6.47 -22.61
CA HIS A 338 3.74 -6.85 -21.49
C HIS A 338 2.26 -7.08 -21.87
N LYS A 339 1.89 -6.94 -23.15
CA LYS A 339 0.49 -7.04 -23.63
C LYS A 339 -0.12 -8.45 -23.62
N GLU A 340 0.62 -9.49 -23.28
CA GLU A 340 0.01 -10.74 -22.80
C GLU A 340 -0.03 -10.66 -21.27
N PRO A 341 -1.22 -10.67 -20.63
CA PRO A 341 -1.32 -10.41 -19.20
C PRO A 341 -0.69 -11.57 -18.43
N SER A 342 0.58 -11.41 -18.09
CA SER A 342 1.26 -12.16 -17.03
C SER A 342 0.96 -11.50 -15.68
N HIS A 343 -0.32 -11.28 -15.39
CA HIS A 343 -0.78 -10.69 -14.13
C HIS A 343 -1.91 -11.56 -13.58
N ILE A 344 -1.49 -12.41 -12.64
CA ILE A 344 -2.23 -13.40 -11.85
C ILE A 344 -3.00 -14.47 -12.65
#